data_AF-A0A411DD60-F1
#
_entry.id   AF-A0A411DD60-F1
#
_cell.length_a   1.000
_cell.length_b   1.000
_cell.length_c   1.000
_cell.angle_alpha   90.00
_cell.angle_beta   90.00
_cell.angle_gamma   90.00
#
_symmetry.space_group_name_H-M   'P 1'
#
loop_
_entity.id
_entity.type
_entity.pdbx_description
1 polymer ?
#
loop_
_entity_poly.entity_id
_entity_poly.type
_entity_poly.pdbx_seq_one_letter_code
_entity_poly.pdbx_strand_id
1 'polypeptide(L)'
;KNFYSMILDASKTGVLHTDGEVVKFPDVNVYPEAYSKKQPTCMTAESSETITYLAERGLPMVLSWIIPVSEKVSQMELYNEVAAEHGHDINNIEHILTFICSVNEDGEKANSVCRNFLENWYDSYKNATNIFNDSNQTRGYNYLKAHWREWVMKGL
;
A
#
# COMPACT_ATOMS: atom_id res chain seq x y z
N LYS A 1 -13.06 4.88 10.28
CA LYS A 1 -12.64 5.09 8.87
C LYS A 1 -11.14 4.79 8.74
N ASN A 2 -10.69 4.17 7.64
CA ASN A 2 -9.26 4.03 7.35
C ASN A 2 -8.75 5.25 6.57
N PHE A 3 -7.44 5.40 6.43
CA PHE A 3 -6.86 6.57 5.73
C PHE A 3 -7.27 6.63 4.25
N TYR A 4 -7.43 5.50 3.58
CA TYR A 4 -7.84 5.48 2.18
C TYR A 4 -9.24 6.10 1.98
N SER A 5 -10.22 5.70 2.81
CA SER A 5 -11.57 6.26 2.74
C SER A 5 -11.56 7.76 3.09
N MET A 6 -10.72 8.18 4.04
CA MET A 6 -10.54 9.59 4.38
C MET A 6 -10.06 10.40 3.17
N ILE A 7 -9.02 9.93 2.48
CA ILE A 7 -8.48 10.59 1.29
C ILE A 7 -9.53 10.66 0.18
N LEU A 8 -10.22 9.55 -0.10
CA LEU A 8 -11.27 9.52 -1.11
C LEU A 8 -12.45 10.42 -0.78
N ASP A 9 -12.94 10.40 0.45
CA ASP A 9 -14.05 11.24 0.89
C ASP A 9 -13.68 12.72 0.70
N ALA A 10 -12.51 13.12 1.22
CA ALA A 10 -12.00 14.48 1.07
C ALA A 10 -11.82 14.89 -0.40
N SER A 11 -11.34 13.99 -1.26
CA SER A 11 -11.20 14.26 -2.70
C SER A 11 -12.54 14.50 -3.40
N LYS A 12 -13.64 13.96 -2.86
CA LYS A 12 -14.99 14.12 -3.43
C LYS A 12 -15.72 15.33 -2.86
N THR A 13 -15.54 15.62 -1.58
CA THR A 13 -16.32 16.63 -0.84
C THR A 13 -15.57 17.94 -0.65
N GLY A 14 -14.23 17.94 -0.77
CA GLY A 14 -13.38 19.07 -0.39
C GLY A 14 -13.27 19.27 1.13
N VAL A 15 -13.87 18.39 1.94
CA VAL A 15 -13.90 18.48 3.40
C VAL A 15 -13.54 17.13 3.99
N LEU A 16 -12.57 17.13 4.90
CA LEU A 16 -12.19 15.94 5.65
C LEU A 16 -12.75 16.02 7.06
N HIS A 17 -13.55 15.02 7.42
CA HIS A 17 -14.09 14.83 8.76
C HIS A 17 -13.61 13.50 9.34
N THR A 18 -13.19 13.49 10.60
CA THR A 18 -12.97 12.23 11.32
C THR A 18 -13.22 12.32 12.82
N ASP A 19 -14.08 11.42 13.28
CA ASP A 19 -14.39 11.10 14.66
C ASP A 19 -13.92 9.68 15.05
N GLY A 20 -12.97 9.11 14.28
CA GLY A 20 -12.61 7.69 14.34
C GLY A 20 -11.59 7.32 15.41
N GLU A 21 -11.45 6.02 15.66
CA GLU A 21 -10.51 5.46 16.65
C GLU A 21 -9.03 5.60 16.27
N VAL A 22 -8.74 5.73 14.96
CA VAL A 22 -7.38 5.82 14.43
C VAL A 22 -6.84 7.24 14.53
N VAL A 23 -7.67 8.22 14.21
CA VAL A 23 -7.37 9.65 14.25
C VAL A 23 -8.67 10.43 14.42
N LYS A 24 -8.64 11.51 15.19
CA LYS A 24 -9.79 12.40 15.44
C LYS A 24 -9.37 13.86 15.30
N PHE A 25 -10.08 14.62 14.48
CA PHE A 25 -9.91 16.07 14.34
C PHE A 25 -11.21 16.71 13.83
N PRO A 26 -11.44 18.01 14.13
CA PRO A 26 -12.62 18.72 13.63
C PRO A 26 -12.60 18.83 12.11
N ASP A 27 -13.73 19.16 11.52
CA ASP A 27 -13.87 19.34 10.08
C ASP A 27 -12.85 20.34 9.54
N VAL A 28 -12.14 19.94 8.48
CA VAL A 28 -11.18 20.79 7.78
C VAL A 28 -11.45 20.80 6.30
N ASN A 29 -11.35 21.99 5.69
CA ASN A 29 -11.35 22.13 4.25
C ASN A 29 -10.01 21.63 3.70
N VAL A 30 -10.07 20.85 2.62
CA VAL A 30 -8.90 20.29 1.95
C VAL A 30 -8.64 21.07 0.67
N TYR A 31 -7.45 21.65 0.57
CA TYR A 31 -7.02 22.41 -0.59
C TYR A 31 -5.68 21.88 -1.15
N PRO A 32 -5.43 21.97 -2.47
CA PRO A 32 -6.37 22.46 -3.49
C PRO A 32 -7.54 21.50 -3.71
N GLU A 33 -8.61 22.01 -4.33
CA GLU A 33 -9.71 21.16 -4.77
C GLU A 33 -9.22 20.10 -5.77
N ALA A 34 -9.87 18.93 -5.75
CA ALA A 34 -9.50 17.84 -6.63
C ALA A 34 -9.66 18.25 -8.11
N TYR A 35 -8.56 18.20 -8.86
CA TYR A 35 -8.57 18.51 -10.29
C TYR A 35 -9.37 17.49 -11.12
N SER A 36 -9.32 16.20 -10.73
CA SER A 36 -10.01 15.11 -11.42
C SER A 36 -11.10 14.50 -10.54
N LYS A 37 -12.20 14.09 -11.16
CA LYS A 37 -13.27 13.32 -10.51
C LYS A 37 -12.85 11.88 -10.19
N LYS A 38 -11.93 11.31 -11.00
CA LYS A 38 -11.34 9.99 -10.77
C LYS A 38 -9.95 10.17 -10.18
N GLN A 39 -9.74 9.67 -8.98
CA GLN A 39 -8.42 9.60 -8.35
C GLN A 39 -7.76 8.28 -8.77
N PRO A 40 -6.76 8.29 -9.68
CA PRO A 40 -6.08 7.06 -10.05
C PRO A 40 -5.36 6.53 -8.82
N THR A 41 -5.82 5.38 -8.34
CA THR A 41 -5.26 4.71 -7.16
C THR A 41 -4.91 3.29 -7.57
N CYS A 42 -3.68 2.88 -7.31
CA CYS A 42 -3.26 1.50 -7.34
C CYS A 42 -2.50 1.18 -6.04
N MET A 43 -2.46 -0.09 -5.65
CA MET A 43 -1.76 -0.52 -4.45
C MET A 43 -1.10 -1.88 -4.69
N THR A 44 0.09 -2.06 -4.12
CA THR A 44 0.75 -3.37 -4.10
C THR A 44 -0.05 -4.31 -3.21
N ALA A 45 -0.43 -5.46 -3.75
CA ALA A 45 -1.22 -6.45 -3.05
C ALA A 45 -0.56 -7.82 -3.16
N GLU A 46 -0.06 -8.32 -2.02
CA GLU A 46 0.56 -9.64 -1.94
C GLU A 46 -0.21 -10.60 -1.02
N SER A 47 -1.07 -10.07 -0.13
CA SER A 47 -1.92 -10.87 0.76
C SER A 47 -3.35 -10.96 0.25
N SER A 48 -4.02 -12.08 0.53
CA SER A 48 -5.43 -12.29 0.17
C SER A 48 -6.34 -11.18 0.71
N GLU A 49 -6.11 -10.71 1.94
CA GLU A 49 -6.91 -9.64 2.54
C GLU A 49 -6.79 -8.33 1.77
N THR A 50 -5.58 -8.00 1.31
CA THR A 50 -5.34 -6.78 0.52
C THR A 50 -5.93 -6.92 -0.88
N ILE A 51 -5.81 -8.10 -1.49
CA ILE A 51 -6.40 -8.41 -2.80
C ILE A 51 -7.93 -8.24 -2.75
N THR A 52 -8.59 -8.90 -1.78
CA THR A 52 -10.04 -8.79 -1.56
C THR A 52 -10.45 -7.33 -1.33
N TYR A 53 -9.73 -6.60 -0.48
CA TYR A 53 -10.01 -5.18 -0.21
C TYR A 53 -10.01 -4.31 -1.48
N LEU A 54 -9.06 -4.53 -2.40
CA LEU A 54 -9.00 -3.80 -3.66
C LEU A 54 -10.08 -4.25 -4.64
N ALA A 55 -10.34 -5.56 -4.72
CA ALA A 55 -11.33 -6.16 -5.60
C ALA A 55 -12.76 -5.69 -5.31
N GLU A 56 -13.16 -5.65 -4.03
CA GLU A 56 -14.45 -5.09 -3.59
C GLU A 56 -14.70 -3.66 -4.11
N ARG A 57 -13.62 -2.92 -4.36
CA ARG A 57 -13.63 -1.49 -4.74
C ARG A 57 -13.29 -1.26 -6.21
N GLY A 58 -13.02 -2.31 -7.00
CA GLY A 58 -12.64 -2.22 -8.40
C GLY A 58 -11.31 -1.46 -8.61
N LEU A 59 -10.40 -1.53 -7.64
CA LEU A 59 -9.12 -0.82 -7.68
C LEU A 59 -8.01 -1.70 -8.24
N PRO A 60 -7.18 -1.19 -9.15
CA PRO A 60 -6.10 -1.97 -9.75
C PRO A 60 -5.04 -2.38 -8.74
N MET A 61 -4.51 -3.58 -8.93
CA MET A 61 -3.37 -4.12 -8.17
C MET A 61 -2.05 -3.84 -8.89
N VAL A 62 -1.00 -3.61 -8.10
CA VAL A 62 0.38 -3.69 -8.55
C VAL A 62 0.93 -5.05 -8.15
N LEU A 63 1.07 -5.95 -9.13
CA LEU A 63 1.55 -7.31 -8.93
C LEU A 63 3.07 -7.34 -8.77
N SER A 64 3.52 -8.09 -7.78
CA SER A 64 4.93 -8.15 -7.39
C SER A 64 5.82 -8.81 -8.44
N TRP A 65 7.07 -8.37 -8.50
CA TRP A 65 8.09 -8.94 -9.39
C TRP A 65 8.74 -10.20 -8.82
N ILE A 66 8.60 -10.47 -7.51
CA ILE A 66 9.26 -11.59 -6.82
C ILE A 66 8.52 -12.92 -6.97
N ILE A 67 7.21 -12.88 -7.25
CA ILE A 67 6.37 -14.08 -7.32
C ILE A 67 6.33 -14.68 -8.74
N PRO A 68 6.24 -16.01 -8.86
CA PRO A 68 6.11 -16.68 -10.15
C PRO A 68 4.78 -16.35 -10.83
N VAL A 69 4.70 -16.66 -12.13
CA VAL A 69 3.49 -16.46 -12.93
C VAL A 69 2.30 -17.22 -12.38
N SER A 70 2.49 -18.44 -11.86
CA SER A 70 1.41 -19.24 -11.26
C SER A 70 0.74 -18.53 -10.08
N GLU A 71 1.52 -17.88 -9.21
CA GLU A 71 0.97 -17.12 -8.09
C GLU A 71 0.26 -15.85 -8.56
N LYS A 72 0.79 -15.16 -9.58
CA LYS A 72 0.11 -14.02 -10.21
C LYS A 72 -1.26 -14.42 -10.76
N VAL A 73 -1.35 -15.58 -11.39
CA VAL A 73 -2.62 -16.13 -11.89
C VAL A 73 -3.59 -16.35 -10.73
N SER A 74 -3.16 -17.02 -9.65
CA SER A 74 -4.03 -17.24 -8.49
C SER A 74 -4.46 -15.95 -7.80
N GLN A 75 -3.59 -14.93 -7.71
CA GLN A 75 -3.96 -13.60 -7.20
C GLN A 75 -5.02 -12.92 -8.09
N MET A 76 -4.88 -13.04 -9.42
CA MET A 76 -5.86 -12.49 -10.36
C MET A 76 -7.19 -13.26 -10.35
N GLU A 77 -7.17 -14.57 -10.14
CA GLU A 77 -8.39 -15.38 -9.99
C GLU A 77 -9.19 -14.92 -8.76
N LEU A 78 -8.53 -14.80 -7.60
CA LEU A 78 -9.16 -14.28 -6.38
C LEU A 78 -9.70 -12.86 -6.59
N TYR A 79 -8.91 -11.98 -7.21
CA TYR A 79 -9.33 -10.61 -7.48
C TYR A 79 -10.57 -10.58 -8.38
N ASN A 80 -10.55 -11.31 -9.49
CA ASN A 80 -11.60 -11.28 -10.49
C ASN A 80 -12.92 -11.84 -9.94
N GLU A 81 -12.87 -12.90 -9.13
CA GLU A 81 -14.04 -13.46 -8.45
C GLU A 81 -14.72 -12.39 -7.58
N VAL A 82 -13.97 -11.79 -6.65
CA VAL A 82 -14.50 -10.78 -5.73
C VAL A 82 -14.96 -9.51 -6.48
N ALA A 83 -14.20 -9.06 -7.47
CA ALA A 83 -14.53 -7.85 -8.23
C ALA A 83 -15.82 -8.02 -9.05
N ALA A 84 -16.00 -9.20 -9.67
CA ALA A 84 -17.23 -9.54 -10.40
C ALA A 84 -18.44 -9.62 -9.47
N GLU A 85 -18.30 -10.21 -8.28
CA GLU A 85 -19.36 -10.25 -7.26
C GLU A 85 -19.80 -8.84 -6.81
N HIS A 86 -18.90 -7.87 -6.84
CA HIS A 86 -19.16 -6.48 -6.49
C HIS A 86 -19.58 -5.61 -7.69
N GLY A 87 -19.82 -6.22 -8.86
CA GLY A 87 -20.36 -5.56 -10.05
C GLY A 87 -19.34 -4.74 -10.85
N HIS A 88 -18.04 -4.98 -10.68
CA HIS A 88 -16.99 -4.31 -11.46
C HIS A 88 -16.72 -5.05 -12.77
N ASP A 89 -16.46 -4.31 -13.85
CA ASP A 89 -15.99 -4.87 -15.12
C ASP A 89 -14.50 -5.18 -15.05
N ILE A 90 -14.16 -6.45 -14.83
CA ILE A 90 -12.78 -6.93 -14.67
C ILE A 90 -11.88 -6.65 -15.88
N ASN A 91 -12.45 -6.46 -17.09
CA ASN A 91 -11.66 -6.17 -18.29
C ASN A 91 -11.27 -4.69 -18.41
N ASN A 92 -11.82 -3.84 -17.55
CA ASN A 92 -11.61 -2.39 -17.56
C ASN A 92 -10.88 -1.89 -16.30
N ILE A 93 -10.18 -2.79 -15.61
CA ILE A 93 -9.34 -2.49 -14.44
C ILE A 93 -7.87 -2.64 -14.85
N GLU A 94 -7.13 -1.53 -14.75
CA GLU A 94 -5.75 -1.44 -15.24
C GLU A 94 -4.73 -1.93 -14.21
N HIS A 95 -4.63 -3.26 -14.05
CA HIS A 95 -3.60 -3.88 -13.21
C HIS A 95 -2.19 -3.64 -13.78
N ILE A 96 -1.20 -3.59 -12.89
CA ILE A 96 0.20 -3.32 -13.24
C ILE A 96 1.05 -4.54 -12.89
N LEU A 97 1.82 -5.03 -13.87
CA LEU A 97 2.90 -6.00 -13.62
C LEU A 97 4.21 -5.26 -13.41
N THR A 98 4.90 -5.58 -12.31
CA THR A 98 6.26 -5.08 -12.06
C THR A 98 7.30 -6.15 -12.39
N PHE A 99 8.46 -5.68 -12.85
CA PHE A 99 9.60 -6.54 -13.20
C PHE A 99 10.91 -5.87 -12.81
N ILE A 100 11.91 -6.69 -12.49
CA ILE A 100 13.31 -6.29 -12.55
C ILE A 100 13.84 -6.73 -13.92
N CYS A 101 14.37 -5.76 -14.66
CA CYS A 101 14.81 -5.98 -16.04
C CYS A 101 16.32 -5.73 -16.15
N SER A 102 17.05 -6.73 -16.60
CA SER A 102 18.45 -6.62 -17.04
C SER A 102 18.52 -7.12 -18.48
N VAL A 103 18.77 -6.22 -19.42
CA VAL A 103 18.78 -6.53 -20.86
C VAL A 103 20.19 -6.34 -21.39
N ASN A 104 20.76 -7.38 -21.98
CA ASN A 104 22.09 -7.36 -22.59
C ASN A 104 22.14 -8.33 -23.77
N GLU A 105 23.02 -8.07 -24.74
CA GLU A 105 23.29 -9.00 -25.84
C GLU A 105 23.88 -10.33 -25.33
N ASP A 106 24.67 -10.27 -24.26
CA ASP A 106 25.15 -11.43 -23.52
C ASP A 106 24.23 -11.73 -22.33
N GLY A 107 23.45 -12.81 -22.46
CA GLY A 107 22.50 -13.24 -21.44
C GLY A 107 23.16 -13.61 -20.10
N GLU A 108 24.37 -14.14 -20.11
CA GLU A 108 25.09 -14.46 -18.86
C GLU A 108 25.52 -13.19 -18.14
N LYS A 109 25.95 -12.17 -18.89
CA LYS A 109 26.23 -10.84 -18.33
C LYS A 109 24.96 -10.21 -17.74
N ALA A 110 23.83 -10.28 -18.42
CA ALA A 110 22.55 -9.79 -17.89
C ALA A 110 22.17 -10.48 -16.57
N ASN A 111 22.31 -11.81 -16.52
CA ASN A 111 22.05 -12.63 -15.35
C ASN A 111 22.98 -12.29 -14.19
N SER A 112 24.28 -12.17 -14.44
CA SER A 112 25.29 -11.83 -13.42
C SER A 112 25.01 -10.46 -12.80
N VAL A 113 24.71 -9.45 -13.61
CA VAL A 113 24.36 -8.10 -13.13
C VAL A 113 23.11 -8.14 -12.26
N CYS A 114 22.06 -8.84 -12.70
CA CYS A 114 20.82 -8.95 -11.96
C CYS A 114 21.01 -9.68 -10.62
N ARG A 115 21.77 -10.80 -10.61
CA ARG A 115 22.11 -11.53 -9.38
C ARG A 115 22.85 -10.67 -8.37
N ASN A 116 23.91 -9.99 -8.81
CA ASN A 116 24.69 -9.11 -7.93
C ASN A 116 23.84 -7.98 -7.35
N PHE A 117 22.91 -7.41 -8.15
CA PHE A 117 21.97 -6.41 -7.66
C PHE A 117 21.04 -6.98 -6.58
N LEU A 118 20.43 -8.15 -6.83
CA LEU A 118 19.48 -8.77 -5.92
C LEU A 118 20.11 -9.17 -4.58
N GLU A 119 21.35 -9.64 -4.59
CA GLU A 119 22.10 -9.94 -3.35
C GLU A 119 22.23 -8.68 -2.47
N ASN A 120 22.73 -7.58 -3.04
CA ASN A 120 22.89 -6.31 -2.33
C ASN A 120 21.56 -5.72 -1.86
N TRP A 121 20.52 -5.81 -2.71
CA TRP A 121 19.19 -5.34 -2.37
C TRP A 121 18.60 -6.14 -1.19
N TYR A 122 18.78 -7.46 -1.20
CA TYR A 122 18.27 -8.32 -0.15
C TYR A 122 18.98 -8.12 1.19
N ASP A 123 20.30 -7.89 1.17
CA ASP A 123 21.05 -7.50 2.37
C ASP A 123 20.58 -6.16 2.92
N SER A 124 20.30 -5.20 2.04
CA SER A 124 19.72 -3.91 2.42
C SER A 124 18.32 -4.05 3.04
N TYR A 125 17.48 -4.92 2.46
CA TYR A 125 16.15 -5.24 2.99
C TYR A 125 16.25 -5.87 4.40
N LYS A 126 17.14 -6.84 4.59
CA LYS A 126 17.39 -7.44 5.91
C LYS A 126 17.86 -6.39 6.92
N ASN A 127 18.78 -5.51 6.55
CA ASN A 127 19.23 -4.47 7.45
C ASN A 127 18.09 -3.52 7.84
N ALA A 128 17.32 -3.05 6.85
CA ALA A 128 16.20 -2.13 7.09
C ALA A 128 15.14 -2.71 8.03
N THR A 129 14.81 -4.00 7.89
CA THR A 129 13.82 -4.67 8.75
C THR A 129 14.32 -4.92 10.18
N ASN A 130 15.63 -4.84 10.41
CA ASN A 130 16.26 -5.11 11.71
C ASN A 130 16.92 -3.87 12.36
N ILE A 131 16.78 -2.68 11.77
CA ILE A 131 17.50 -1.46 12.19
C ILE A 131 17.26 -1.04 13.64
N PHE A 132 16.15 -1.47 14.24
CA PHE A 132 15.80 -1.17 15.64
C PHE A 132 15.88 -2.37 16.59
N ASN A 133 16.40 -3.53 16.15
CA ASN A 133 16.44 -4.73 17.00
C ASN A 133 17.27 -4.52 18.28
N ASP A 134 18.38 -3.80 18.17
CA ASP A 134 19.26 -3.48 19.29
C ASP A 134 18.95 -2.11 19.94
N SER A 135 17.80 -1.52 19.60
CA SER A 135 17.34 -0.26 20.21
C SER A 135 16.76 -0.53 21.60
N ASN A 136 16.86 0.47 22.50
CA ASN A 136 16.19 0.45 23.81
C ASN A 136 14.65 0.54 23.72
N GLN A 137 14.08 0.39 22.52
CA GLN A 137 12.64 0.38 22.20
C GLN A 137 11.83 1.49 22.89
N THR A 138 12.46 2.63 23.15
CA THR A 138 11.79 3.74 23.82
C THR A 138 10.68 4.24 22.90
N ARG A 139 9.44 4.21 23.41
CA ARG A 139 8.28 4.59 22.60
C ARG A 139 8.39 6.06 22.19
N GLY A 140 8.39 6.31 20.89
CA GLY A 140 8.26 7.65 20.34
C GLY A 140 6.90 8.26 20.65
N TYR A 141 6.81 9.59 20.61
CA TYR A 141 5.55 10.30 20.79
C TYR A 141 4.61 10.05 19.61
N ASN A 142 3.42 9.51 19.87
CA ASN A 142 2.39 9.34 18.85
C ASN A 142 1.44 10.54 18.83
N TYR A 143 1.68 11.47 17.89
CA TYR A 143 0.88 12.68 17.71
C TYR A 143 -0.59 12.42 17.33
N LEU A 144 -0.89 11.30 16.67
CA LEU A 144 -2.24 11.00 16.19
C LEU A 144 -3.21 10.59 17.30
N LYS A 145 -2.69 10.02 18.39
CA LYS A 145 -3.50 9.52 19.50
C LYS A 145 -3.42 10.38 20.75
N ALA A 146 -2.58 11.42 20.77
CA ALA A 146 -2.32 12.26 21.94
C ALA A 146 -2.11 11.45 23.24
N HIS A 147 -1.62 10.21 23.17
CA HIS A 147 -1.58 9.26 24.31
C HIS A 147 -0.79 9.82 25.51
N TRP A 148 0.17 10.69 25.26
CA TRP A 148 0.94 11.33 26.33
C TRP A 148 0.09 12.27 27.19
N ARG A 149 -0.93 12.91 26.61
CA ARG A 149 -1.90 13.71 27.36
C ARG A 149 -2.66 12.82 28.35
N GLU A 150 -3.01 11.60 27.96
CA GLU A 150 -3.62 10.63 28.88
C GLU A 150 -2.64 10.10 29.92
N TRP A 151 -1.35 9.94 29.61
CA TRP A 151 -0.32 9.52 30.59
C TRP A 151 -0.05 10.59 31.64
N VAL A 152 0.17 11.85 31.21
CA VAL A 152 0.36 12.99 32.11
C VAL A 152 -0.89 13.27 32.95
N MET A 153 -2.08 13.18 32.37
CA MET A 153 -3.34 13.35 33.11
C MET A 153 -3.62 12.19 34.08
N LYS A 154 -2.97 11.02 33.90
CA LYS A 154 -3.00 9.88 34.83
C LYS A 154 -1.84 9.89 35.84
N GLY A 155 -0.95 10.89 35.80
CA GLY A 155 0.16 11.02 36.74
C GLY A 155 1.25 9.96 36.61
N LEU A 156 1.44 9.40 35.41
CA LEU A 156 2.53 8.48 35.05
C LEU A 156 3.54 9.17 34.14
#